data_AF-A0A7W5Q3K4-F1
#
_entry.id   AF-A0A7W5Q3K4-F1
#
_cell.length_a   1.000
_cell.length_b   1.000
_cell.length_c   1.000
_cell.angle_alpha   90.00
_cell.angle_beta   90.00
_cell.angle_gamma   90.00
#
_symmetry.space_group_name_H-M   'P 1'
#
loop_
_entity.id
_entity.type
_entity.pdbx_description
1 polymer ?
#
loop_
_entity_poly.entity_id
_entity_poly.type
_entity_poly.pdbx_seq_one_letter_code
_entity_poly.pdbx_strand_id
1 'polypeptide(L)'
;MRADGSAIATLLLPFGIILDSGVTPNVDDQPPLKAVRFRTCLPTGCIALLPVDSATLAKLRAGSRLNLKVIADPGKELSFQVSLHGFSAALDRIAALNPR
;
A
#
# COMPACT_ATOMS: atom_id res chain seq x y z
N MET A 1 6.88 -13.08 1.00
CA MET A 1 7.12 -12.90 -0.44
C MET A 1 6.87 -14.22 -1.15
N ARG A 2 6.26 -14.20 -2.33
CA ARG A 2 6.01 -15.40 -3.12
C ARG A 2 7.30 -15.96 -3.71
N ALA A 3 7.22 -17.19 -4.22
CA ALA A 3 8.32 -17.91 -4.87
C ALA A 3 9.06 -17.05 -5.92
N ASP A 4 8.28 -16.30 -6.68
CA ASP A 4 8.65 -15.42 -7.79
C ASP A 4 9.15 -14.02 -7.39
N GLY A 5 9.29 -13.75 -6.08
CA GLY A 5 9.72 -12.43 -5.59
C GLY A 5 8.61 -11.37 -5.57
N SER A 6 7.39 -11.70 -5.99
CA SER A 6 6.23 -10.81 -5.88
C SER A 6 5.69 -10.75 -4.44
N ALA A 7 5.09 -9.63 -4.10
CA ALA A 7 4.34 -9.47 -2.85
C ALA A 7 2.98 -8.82 -3.11
N ILE A 8 2.06 -9.01 -2.16
CA ILE A 8 0.78 -8.30 -2.14
C ILE A 8 0.69 -7.61 -0.79
N ALA A 9 0.52 -6.30 -0.81
CA ALA A 9 0.19 -5.54 0.39
C ALA A 9 -1.34 -5.46 0.51
N THR A 10 -1.85 -5.76 1.71
CA THR A 10 -3.27 -5.59 2.03
C THR A 10 -3.42 -4.27 2.75
N LEU A 11 -4.15 -3.34 2.15
CA LEU A 11 -4.42 -2.02 2.70
C LEU A 11 -5.80 -2.03 3.34
N LEU A 12 -5.90 -1.64 4.61
CA LEU A 12 -7.16 -1.42 5.30
C LEU A 12 -7.37 0.09 5.47
N LEU A 13 -8.42 0.62 4.83
CA LEU A 13 -8.77 2.04 4.87
C LEU A 13 -10.10 2.25 5.60
N PRO A 14 -10.32 3.44 6.19
CA PRO A 14 -11.56 3.74 6.89
C PRO A 14 -12.76 3.87 5.94
N PHE A 15 -13.95 3.94 6.51
CA PHE A 15 -15.19 4.25 5.80
C PHE A 15 -15.29 5.74 5.42
N GLY A 16 -16.34 6.10 4.68
CA GLY A 16 -16.59 7.48 4.23
C GLY A 16 -15.79 7.88 2.99
N ILE A 17 -15.36 6.89 2.20
CA ILE A 17 -14.58 7.08 0.97
C ILE A 17 -15.32 6.51 -0.25
N ILE A 18 -15.14 7.15 -1.39
CA ILE A 18 -15.73 6.75 -2.66
C ILE A 18 -14.92 5.58 -3.24
N LEU A 19 -15.51 4.38 -3.20
CA LEU A 19 -14.79 3.15 -3.55
C LEU A 19 -14.40 3.07 -5.04
N ASP A 20 -15.21 3.65 -5.94
CA ASP A 20 -14.94 3.58 -7.37
C ASP A 20 -13.68 4.36 -7.78
N SER A 21 -13.36 5.45 -7.05
CA SER A 21 -12.13 6.22 -7.25
C SER A 21 -10.86 5.44 -6.86
N GLY A 22 -10.99 4.36 -6.08
CA GLY A 22 -9.87 3.54 -5.63
C GLY A 22 -8.91 4.25 -4.68
N VAL A 23 -7.72 3.66 -4.50
CA VAL A 23 -6.62 4.19 -3.71
C VAL A 23 -5.44 4.43 -4.63
N THR A 24 -4.87 5.63 -4.61
CA THR A 24 -3.67 5.98 -5.37
C THR A 24 -2.47 6.02 -4.42
N PRO A 25 -1.59 5.00 -4.43
CA PRO A 25 -0.45 4.95 -3.54
C PRO A 25 0.70 5.78 -4.10
N ASN A 26 1.55 6.30 -3.21
CA ASN A 26 2.73 7.06 -3.59
C ASN A 26 3.80 6.95 -2.50
N VAL A 27 5.07 6.87 -2.89
CA VAL A 27 6.19 6.81 -1.94
C VAL A 27 6.88 8.16 -1.89
N ASP A 28 6.92 8.77 -0.71
CA ASP A 28 7.43 10.12 -0.46
C ASP A 28 6.85 11.15 -1.45
N ASP A 29 7.69 11.80 -2.25
CA ASP A 29 7.31 12.80 -3.25
C ASP A 29 7.52 12.29 -4.69
N GLN A 30 7.65 10.97 -4.86
CA GLN A 30 7.82 10.35 -6.18
C GLN A 30 6.53 10.45 -7.02
N PRO A 31 6.54 10.05 -8.30
CA PRO A 31 5.30 9.88 -9.04
C PRO A 31 4.35 8.85 -8.39
N PRO A 32 3.02 9.04 -8.47
CA PRO A 32 2.05 8.06 -7.99
C PRO A 32 2.21 6.69 -8.66
N LEU A 33 1.95 5.64 -7.90
CA LEU A 33 1.76 4.30 -8.41
C LEU A 33 0.37 4.18 -9.04
N LYS A 34 0.15 3.09 -9.79
CA LYS A 34 -1.16 2.80 -10.37
C LYS A 34 -2.22 2.71 -9.27
N ALA A 35 -3.36 3.36 -9.49
CA ALA A 35 -4.50 3.27 -8.58
C ALA A 35 -4.97 1.82 -8.45
N VAL A 36 -5.26 1.42 -7.22
CA VAL A 36 -5.76 0.09 -6.87
C VAL A 36 -7.23 0.19 -6.45
N ARG A 37 -8.06 -0.71 -6.97
CA ARG A 37 -9.49 -0.76 -6.64
C ARG A 37 -9.67 -1.43 -5.27
N PHE A 38 -10.70 -1.01 -4.56
CA PHE A 38 -11.16 -1.74 -3.38
C PHE A 38 -11.71 -3.11 -3.79
N ARG A 39 -11.38 -4.12 -3.01
CA ARG A 39 -11.85 -5.50 -3.21
C ARG A 39 -13.17 -5.75 -2.47
N THR A 40 -13.25 -5.29 -1.23
CA THR A 40 -14.41 -5.50 -0.36
C THR A 40 -14.33 -4.56 0.86
N CYS A 41 -15.39 -4.46 1.63
CA CYS A 41 -15.38 -3.82 2.94
C CYS A 41 -15.89 -4.79 4.01
N LEU A 42 -15.22 -4.80 5.16
CA LEU A 42 -15.57 -5.56 6.36
C LEU A 42 -15.89 -4.56 7.48
N PRO A 43 -16.41 -4.98 8.64
CA PRO A 43 -16.73 -4.07 9.74
C PRO A 43 -15.54 -3.20 10.22
N THR A 44 -14.30 -3.63 9.96
CA THR A 44 -13.08 -2.90 10.32
C THR A 44 -12.62 -1.88 9.27
N GLY A 45 -13.22 -1.87 8.08
CA GLY A 45 -12.88 -0.94 7.01
C GLY A 45 -12.91 -1.57 5.61
N CYS A 46 -12.43 -0.82 4.63
CA CYS A 46 -12.39 -1.21 3.23
C CYS A 46 -10.98 -1.69 2.83
N ILE A 47 -10.94 -2.82 2.12
CA ILE A 47 -9.71 -3.53 1.77
C ILE A 47 -9.36 -3.27 0.31
N ALA A 48 -8.12 -2.82 0.06
CA ALA A 48 -7.51 -2.78 -1.26
C ALA A 48 -6.27 -3.68 -1.29
N LEU A 49 -6.03 -4.33 -2.44
CA LEU A 49 -4.85 -5.18 -2.63
C LEU A 49 -3.89 -4.46 -3.57
N LEU A 50 -2.71 -4.12 -3.06
CA LEU A 50 -1.64 -3.51 -3.82
C LEU A 50 -0.66 -4.59 -4.28
N PRO A 51 -0.56 -4.86 -5.60
CA PRO A 51 0.53 -5.65 -6.13
C PRO A 51 1.86 -4.91 -5.89
N VAL A 52 2.83 -5.60 -5.30
CA VAL A 52 4.16 -5.07 -5.05
C VAL A 52 5.13 -5.88 -5.90
N ASP A 53 5.49 -5.30 -7.04
CA ASP A 53 6.56 -5.80 -7.91
C ASP A 53 7.94 -5.36 -7.38
N SER A 54 9.01 -5.79 -8.05
CA SER A 54 10.39 -5.48 -7.64
C SER A 54 10.68 -3.97 -7.64
N ALA A 55 10.13 -3.23 -8.61
CA ALA A 55 10.30 -1.78 -8.70
C ALA A 55 9.60 -1.04 -7.55
N THR A 56 8.37 -1.43 -7.22
CA THR A 56 7.61 -0.90 -6.08
C THR A 56 8.29 -1.27 -4.77
N LEU A 57 8.78 -2.50 -4.64
CA LEU A 57 9.51 -2.95 -3.46
C LEU A 57 10.77 -2.12 -3.24
N ALA A 58 11.53 -1.84 -4.30
CA ALA A 58 12.72 -0.99 -4.22
C ALA A 58 12.37 0.42 -3.71
N LYS A 59 11.28 1.01 -4.20
CA LYS A 59 10.78 2.31 -3.71
C LYS A 59 10.41 2.25 -2.23
N LEU A 60 9.67 1.22 -1.80
CA LEU A 60 9.25 1.05 -0.41
C LEU A 60 10.44 0.86 0.55
N ARG A 61 11.52 0.23 0.08
CA ARG A 61 12.75 0.04 0.88
C ARG A 61 13.56 1.33 1.04
N ALA A 62 13.59 2.16 0.00
CA ALA A 62 14.34 3.41 0.00
C ALA A 62 13.56 4.59 0.61
N GLY A 63 12.24 4.51 0.61
CA GLY A 63 11.37 5.60 1.02
C GLY A 63 11.13 5.69 2.52
N SER A 64 10.55 6.81 2.94
CA SER A 64 10.24 7.09 4.34
C SER A 64 8.74 7.02 4.64
N ARG A 65 7.89 7.32 3.66
CA ARG A 65 6.43 7.38 3.79
C ARG A 65 5.76 6.74 2.57
N LEU A 66 4.76 5.89 2.82
CA LEU A 66 3.78 5.47 1.82
C LEU A 66 2.49 6.26 2.03
N ASN A 67 2.18 7.14 1.09
CA ASN A 67 0.97 7.94 1.03
C ASN A 67 -0.13 7.16 0.29
N LEU A 68 -1.32 7.10 0.88
CA LEU A 68 -2.50 6.48 0.30
C LEU A 68 -3.55 7.56 0.05
N LYS A 69 -3.65 8.01 -1.20
CA LYS A 69 -4.60 9.05 -1.61
C LYS A 69 -5.94 8.43 -2.00
N VAL A 70 -7.03 9.02 -1.52
CA VAL A 70 -8.41 8.60 -1.79
C VAL A 70 -9.32 9.81 -1.92
N ILE A 71 -10.53 9.59 -2.43
CA ILE A 71 -11.61 10.58 -2.42
C ILE A 71 -12.59 10.21 -1.31
N ALA A 72 -12.77 11.09 -0.33
CA ALA A 72 -13.83 11.01 0.67
C ALA A 72 -15.19 11.35 0.06
N ASP A 73 -16.27 10.87 0.64
CA ASP A 73 -17.65 11.32 0.35
C ASP A 73 -17.93 12.60 1.17
N PRO A 74 -18.27 13.77 0.58
CA PRO A 74 -18.84 14.00 -0.76
C PRO A 74 -17.90 14.56 -1.85
N GLY A 75 -16.62 14.18 -1.87
CA GLY A 75 -15.71 14.45 -3.00
C GLY A 75 -14.34 15.04 -2.62
N LYS A 76 -14.00 15.11 -1.34
CA LYS A 76 -12.75 15.72 -0.87
C LYS A 76 -11.57 14.74 -0.97
N GLU A 77 -10.44 15.17 -1.51
CA GLU A 77 -9.21 14.36 -1.48
C GLU A 77 -8.67 14.23 -0.04
N LEU A 78 -8.36 13.00 0.36
CA LEU A 78 -7.69 12.66 1.62
C LEU A 78 -6.40 11.89 1.31
N SER A 79 -5.39 12.06 2.16
CA SER A 79 -4.13 11.33 2.09
C SER A 79 -3.80 10.73 3.45
N PHE A 80 -3.67 9.41 3.51
CA PHE A 80 -3.24 8.69 4.70
C PHE A 80 -1.76 8.31 4.58
N GLN A 81 -0.98 8.60 5.61
CA GLN A 81 0.46 8.33 5.60
C GLN A 81 0.77 7.08 6.41
N VAL A 82 1.53 6.17 5.82
CA VAL A 82 2.09 4.98 6.46
C VAL A 82 3.60 5.17 6.54
N SER A 83 4.17 5.08 7.75
CA SER A 83 5.62 5.14 7.91
C SER A 83 6.29 3.90 7.32
N LEU A 84 7.37 4.10 6.57
CA LEU A 84 8.23 3.04 6.04
C LEU A 84 9.49 2.84 6.90
N HIS A 85 9.61 3.55 8.02
CA HIS A 85 10.73 3.38 8.94
C HIS A 85 10.79 1.92 9.44
N GLY A 86 11.94 1.27 9.24
CA GLY A 86 12.16 -0.13 9.59
C GLY A 86 11.63 -1.16 8.58
N PHE A 87 10.95 -0.73 7.50
CA PHE A 87 10.39 -1.65 6.49
C PHE A 87 11.46 -2.53 5.84
N SER A 88 12.58 -1.93 5.42
CA SER A 88 13.70 -2.64 4.80
C SER A 88 14.27 -3.74 5.71
N ALA A 89 14.53 -3.42 6.98
CA ALA A 89 15.05 -4.37 7.97
C ALA A 89 14.05 -5.50 8.28
N ALA A 90 12.76 -5.18 8.42
CA ALA A 90 11.72 -6.17 8.65
C ALA A 90 11.58 -7.13 7.45
N LEU A 91 11.66 -6.60 6.22
CA LEU A 91 11.59 -7.38 5.00
C LEU A 91 12.76 -8.36 4.88
N ASP A 92 13.99 -7.91 5.17
CA ASP A 92 15.18 -8.76 5.20
C ASP A 92 15.05 -9.86 6.26
N ARG A 93 14.51 -9.52 7.43
CA ARG A 93 14.26 -10.50 8.49
C ARG A 93 13.26 -11.57 8.06
N ILE A 94 12.17 -11.19 7.39
CA ILE A 94 11.18 -12.14 6.86
C ILE A 94 11.81 -13.06 5.82
N ALA A 95 12.67 -12.53 4.95
CA ALA A 95 13.39 -13.35 3.96
C ALA A 95 14.31 -14.37 4.64
N ALA A 96 15.04 -13.97 5.69
CA ALA A 96 15.89 -14.88 6.46
C ALA A 96 15.12 -15.92 7.30
N LEU A 97 13.89 -15.59 7.72
CA LEU A 97 13.01 -16.48 8.49
C LEU A 97 12.24 -17.49 7.64
N ASN A 98 12.20 -17.28 6.33
CA ASN A 98 11.59 -18.21 5.39
C ASN A 98 12.67 -18.81 4.49
N PRO A 99 13.66 -19.54 5.07
CA PRO A 99 14.64 -20.26 4.28
C PRO A 99 13.84 -21.27 3.45
N ARG A 100 13.84 -21.08 2.14
CA ARG A 100 13.40 -22.14 1.24
C ARG A 100 14.39 -23.28 1.32
#